data_AF-A0A7V8WAL3-F1
#
_entry.id   AF-A0A7V8WAL3-F1
#
_cell.length_a   1.000
_cell.length_b   1.000
_cell.length_c   1.000
_cell.angle_alpha   90.00
_cell.angle_beta   90.00
_cell.angle_gamma   90.00
#
_symmetry.space_group_name_H-M   'P 1'
#
loop_
_entity.id
_entity.type
_entity.pdbx_description
1 polymer ?
#
loop_
_entity_poly.entity_id
_entity_poly.type
_entity_poly.pdbx_seq_one_letter_code
_entity_poly.pdbx_strand_id
1 'polypeptide(L)'
;SDFQISIPELGVVEAQSRPLALLTSNNSRELTEALKRRCLYLWLDYPDIERELEIVRMHAPELDAQIARKLVEVIHMVRGLDLKKPPSIAESIDWARALMLLGADEIDESVLQRTMSIIVKHRADLDVVAERAGVKLQRGRLAG
;
A
#
# COMPACT_ATOMS: atom_id res chain seq x y z
N SER A 1 -2.40 28.50 29.11
CA SER A 1 -2.94 28.19 27.77
C SER A 1 -2.42 26.92 27.12
N ASP A 2 -1.44 26.19 27.67
CA ASP A 2 -0.76 25.15 26.87
C ASP A 2 -1.59 23.89 26.59
N PHE A 3 -2.68 23.63 27.34
CA PHE A 3 -3.55 22.46 27.12
C PHE A 3 -5.02 22.77 27.46
N GLN A 4 -5.54 23.89 26.96
CA GLN A 4 -6.94 24.26 27.12
C GLN A 4 -7.54 24.70 25.79
N ILE A 5 -8.82 24.42 25.57
CA ILE A 5 -9.58 24.87 24.40
C ILE A 5 -10.73 25.73 24.88
N SER A 6 -10.86 26.94 24.34
CA SER A 6 -11.99 27.80 24.60
C SER A 6 -13.09 27.50 23.58
N ILE A 7 -14.25 27.08 24.07
CA ILE A 7 -15.43 26.81 23.26
C ILE A 7 -16.47 27.90 23.60
N PRO A 8 -16.92 28.73 22.65
CA PRO A 8 -17.75 29.89 22.94
C PRO A 8 -18.98 29.59 23.80
N GLU A 9 -19.63 28.45 23.58
CA GLU A 9 -20.86 28.03 24.25
C GLU A 9 -20.60 27.21 25.53
N LEU A 10 -19.41 26.63 25.69
CA LEU A 10 -19.09 25.69 26.78
C LEU A 10 -18.00 26.20 27.73
N GLY A 11 -17.46 27.39 27.47
CA GLY A 11 -16.35 27.95 28.24
C GLY A 11 -15.02 27.26 27.96
N VAL A 12 -14.11 27.35 28.92
CA VAL A 12 -12.75 26.80 28.79
C VAL A 12 -12.73 25.35 29.23
N VAL A 13 -12.32 24.46 28.33
CA VAL A 13 -12.07 23.04 28.62
C VAL A 13 -10.58 22.85 28.84
N GLU A 14 -10.19 22.39 30.02
CA GLU A 14 -8.80 22.09 30.38
C GLU A 14 -8.51 20.59 30.27
N ALA A 15 -7.32 20.24 29.77
CA ALA A 15 -6.90 18.85 29.67
C ALA A 15 -6.57 18.26 31.05
N GLN A 16 -7.13 17.10 31.36
CA GLN A 16 -6.87 16.38 32.62
C GLN A 16 -5.47 15.72 32.66
N SER A 17 -4.86 15.50 31.50
CA SER A 17 -3.53 14.92 31.33
C SER A 17 -2.83 15.54 30.13
N ARG A 18 -1.49 15.46 30.07
CA ARG A 18 -0.74 15.92 28.90
C ARG A 18 -1.15 15.12 27.65
N PRO A 19 -1.67 15.77 26.58
CA PRO A 19 -2.13 15.07 25.39
C PRO A 19 -0.94 14.63 24.52
N LEU A 20 -1.06 13.44 23.93
CA LEU A 20 -0.20 12.99 22.83
C LEU A 20 -0.90 13.29 21.51
N ALA A 21 -0.25 14.04 20.62
CA ALA A 21 -0.78 14.36 19.29
C ALA A 21 -0.06 13.54 18.22
N LEU A 22 -0.81 12.74 17.46
CA LEU A 22 -0.34 12.03 16.27
C LEU A 22 -0.98 12.65 15.02
N LEU A 23 -0.15 13.02 14.05
CA LEU A 23 -0.59 13.58 12.78
C LEU A 23 -0.17 12.65 11.65
N THR A 24 -1.10 12.28 10.77
CA THR A 24 -0.83 11.48 9.58
C THR A 24 -1.05 12.33 8.33
N SER A 25 -0.14 12.23 7.36
CA SER A 25 -0.28 12.86 6.05
C SER A 25 -0.04 11.84 4.96
N ASN A 26 -0.85 11.89 3.90
CA ASN A 26 -0.64 11.12 2.67
C ASN A 26 0.19 11.92 1.63
N ASN A 27 0.83 13.01 2.07
CA ASN A 27 1.61 13.94 1.27
C ASN A 27 0.87 14.56 0.05
N SER A 28 -0.47 14.51 0.01
CA SER A 28 -1.26 15.20 -1.03
C SER A 28 -1.26 16.71 -0.87
N ARG A 29 -1.08 17.18 0.37
CA ARG A 29 -0.77 18.57 0.72
C ARG A 29 0.44 18.57 1.61
N GLU A 30 1.43 19.37 1.26
CA GLU A 30 2.64 19.45 2.03
C GLU A 30 2.36 20.09 3.40
N LEU A 31 2.93 19.50 4.46
CA LEU A 31 2.89 20.10 5.78
C LEU A 31 3.77 21.34 5.81
N THR A 32 3.33 22.39 6.50
CA THR A 32 4.12 23.61 6.62
C THR A 32 5.40 23.35 7.41
N GLU A 33 6.48 24.05 7.07
CA GLU A 33 7.75 23.98 7.81
C GLU A 33 7.57 24.35 9.29
N ALA A 34 6.66 25.28 9.58
CA ALA A 34 6.32 25.66 10.95
C ALA A 34 5.75 24.49 11.77
N LEU A 35 4.97 23.60 11.14
CA LEU A 35 4.44 22.41 11.79
C LEU A 35 5.52 21.33 11.92
N LYS A 36 6.26 21.04 10.85
CA LYS A 36 7.34 20.03 10.85
C LYS A 36 8.39 20.33 11.93
N ARG A 37 8.73 21.61 12.18
CA ARG A 37 9.67 22.03 13.24
C ARG A 37 9.15 21.86 14.66
N ARG A 38 7.86 21.57 14.86
CA ARG A 38 7.22 21.39 16.17
C ARG A 38 6.86 19.93 16.47
N CYS A 39 7.15 19.00 15.56
CA CYS A 39 6.89 17.58 15.75
C CYS A 39 8.09 16.73 15.32
N LEU A 40 8.16 15.51 15.85
CA LEU A 40 8.98 14.46 15.25
C LEU A 40 8.33 14.07 13.92
N TYR A 41 9.06 14.23 12.83
CA TYR A 41 8.58 13.91 11.49
C TYR A 41 9.20 12.61 11.00
N LEU A 42 8.36 11.61 10.75
CA LEU A 42 8.75 10.32 10.20
C LEU A 42 8.19 10.20 8.78
N TRP A 43 9.09 10.12 7.80
CA TRP A 43 8.73 9.76 6.44
C TRP A 43 8.63 8.23 6.34
N LEU A 44 7.58 7.73 5.68
CA LEU A 44 7.33 6.31 5.49
C LEU A 44 7.28 6.01 4.00
N ASP A 45 8.29 5.29 3.51
CA ASP A 45 8.31 4.73 2.17
C ASP A 45 7.59 3.38 2.13
N TYR A 46 7.43 2.82 0.93
CA TYR A 46 6.99 1.43 0.81
C TYR A 46 8.00 0.48 1.47
N PRO A 47 7.54 -0.54 2.18
CA PRO A 47 8.42 -1.55 2.78
C PRO A 47 9.21 -2.28 1.69
N ASP A 48 10.30 -2.93 2.09
CA ASP A 48 10.96 -3.92 1.22
C ASP A 48 10.08 -5.18 1.04
N ILE A 49 10.50 -6.06 0.13
CA ILE A 49 9.76 -7.28 -0.23
C ILE A 49 9.51 -8.16 0.99
N GLU A 50 10.52 -8.33 1.86
CA GLU A 50 10.40 -9.23 3.01
C GLU A 50 9.41 -8.67 4.02
N ARG A 51 9.49 -7.36 4.30
CA ARG A 51 8.58 -6.70 5.22
C ARG A 51 7.16 -6.64 4.68
N GLU A 52 6.96 -6.44 3.38
CA GLU A 52 5.63 -6.51 2.79
C GLU A 52 5.05 -7.92 2.81
N LEU A 53 5.89 -8.94 2.56
CA LEU A 53 5.49 -10.34 2.66
C LEU A 53 5.00 -10.69 4.08
N GLU A 54 5.69 -10.21 5.12
CA GLU A 54 5.22 -10.35 6.51
C GLU A 54 3.83 -9.73 6.71
N ILE A 55 3.61 -8.53 6.18
CA ILE A 55 2.31 -7.83 6.27
C ILE A 55 1.23 -8.63 5.54
N VAL A 56 1.49 -9.06 4.30
CA VAL A 56 0.54 -9.86 3.51
C VAL A 56 0.19 -11.15 4.26
N ARG A 57 1.17 -11.88 4.79
CA ARG A 57 0.94 -13.13 5.55
C ARG A 57 0.18 -12.89 6.85
N MET A 58 0.31 -11.72 7.48
CA MET A 58 -0.48 -11.36 8.65
C MET A 58 -1.97 -11.15 8.30
N HIS A 59 -2.26 -10.64 7.09
CA HIS A 59 -3.62 -10.33 6.65
C HIS A 59 -4.31 -11.41 5.80
N ALA A 60 -3.53 -12.33 5.24
CA ALA A 60 -3.98 -13.46 4.41
C ALA A 60 -3.15 -14.72 4.75
N PRO A 61 -3.25 -15.24 5.99
CA PRO A 61 -2.39 -16.33 6.48
C PRO A 61 -2.62 -17.66 5.76
N GLU A 62 -3.77 -17.85 5.12
CA GLU A 62 -4.12 -19.08 4.38
C GLU A 62 -3.64 -19.06 2.92
N LEU A 63 -3.13 -17.94 2.43
CA LEU A 63 -2.54 -17.88 1.09
C LEU A 63 -1.23 -18.68 1.05
N ASP A 64 -1.03 -19.46 0.00
CA ASP A 64 0.20 -20.19 -0.21
C ASP A 64 1.43 -19.25 -0.17
N ALA A 65 2.50 -19.70 0.49
CA ALA A 65 3.66 -18.86 0.76
C ALA A 65 4.42 -18.46 -0.53
N GLN A 66 4.44 -19.32 -1.55
CA GLN A 66 5.05 -19.01 -2.83
C GLN A 66 4.20 -17.99 -3.59
N ILE A 67 2.88 -18.13 -3.55
CA ILE A 67 1.95 -17.17 -4.15
C ILE A 67 2.03 -15.82 -3.45
N ALA A 68 2.10 -15.78 -2.13
CA ALA A 68 2.27 -14.54 -1.37
C ALA A 68 3.57 -13.82 -1.76
N ARG A 69 4.71 -14.53 -1.83
CA ARG A 69 5.98 -13.95 -2.28
C ARG A 69 5.88 -13.44 -3.71
N LYS A 70 5.31 -14.24 -4.62
CA LYS A 70 5.18 -13.87 -6.03
C LYS A 70 4.30 -12.63 -6.22
N LEU A 71 3.21 -12.53 -5.48
CA LEU A 71 2.34 -11.36 -5.45
C LEU A 71 3.12 -10.10 -5.04
N VAL A 72 3.90 -10.18 -3.96
CA VAL A 72 4.70 -9.04 -3.49
C VAL A 72 5.75 -8.63 -4.53
N GLU A 73 6.43 -9.59 -5.15
CA GLU A 73 7.36 -9.31 -6.26
C GLU A 73 6.69 -8.58 -7.42
N VAL A 74 5.48 -9.01 -7.80
CA VAL A 74 4.70 -8.34 -8.86
C VAL A 74 4.29 -6.94 -8.43
N ILE A 75 3.82 -6.74 -7.21
CA ILE A 75 3.50 -5.40 -6.67
C ILE A 75 4.71 -4.48 -6.75
N HIS A 76 5.88 -4.93 -6.31
CA HIS A 76 7.11 -4.13 -6.35
C HIS A 76 7.52 -3.79 -7.78
N MET A 77 7.39 -4.74 -8.71
CA MET A 77 7.62 -4.49 -10.13
C MET A 77 6.65 -3.45 -10.69
N VAL A 78 5.36 -3.52 -10.33
CA VAL A 78 4.33 -2.56 -10.75
C VAL A 78 4.60 -1.17 -10.15
N ARG A 79 5.04 -1.07 -8.90
CA ARG A 79 5.45 0.21 -8.28
C ARG A 79 6.67 0.84 -8.94
N GLY A 80 7.53 0.04 -9.59
CA GLY A 80 8.66 0.52 -10.37
C GLY A 80 8.29 1.06 -11.76
N LEU A 81 7.01 1.02 -12.14
CA LEU A 81 6.51 1.59 -13.39
C LEU A 81 6.09 3.05 -13.19
N ASP A 82 6.10 3.83 -14.27
CA ASP A 82 5.63 5.22 -14.27
C ASP A 82 4.10 5.27 -14.28
N LEU A 83 3.50 5.00 -13.11
CA LEU A 83 2.06 4.97 -12.91
C LEU A 83 1.60 6.27 -12.26
N LYS A 84 0.38 6.70 -12.60
CA LYS A 84 -0.24 7.86 -11.94
C LYS A 84 -0.42 7.63 -10.44
N LYS A 85 -0.77 6.39 -10.07
CA LYS A 85 -0.87 5.97 -8.67
C LYS A 85 -0.35 4.53 -8.53
N PRO A 86 0.89 4.35 -8.05
CA PRO A 86 1.41 3.04 -7.69
C PRO A 86 0.51 2.34 -6.65
N PRO A 87 0.41 1.00 -6.67
CA PRO A 87 -0.34 0.26 -5.66
C PRO A 87 0.25 0.50 -4.27
N SER A 88 -0.61 0.71 -3.28
CA SER A 88 -0.21 0.75 -1.87
C SER A 88 -0.17 -0.66 -1.28
N ILE A 89 0.15 -0.76 0.02
CA ILE A 89 0.10 -2.03 0.76
C ILE A 89 -1.35 -2.56 0.84
N ALA A 90 -2.35 -1.66 0.84
CA ALA A 90 -3.75 -2.05 0.86
C ALA A 90 -4.13 -2.86 -0.41
N GLU A 91 -3.67 -2.41 -1.58
CA GLU A 91 -3.87 -3.15 -2.83
C GLU A 91 -3.17 -4.52 -2.82
N SER A 92 -2.00 -4.65 -2.18
CA SER A 92 -1.33 -5.96 -2.02
C SER A 92 -2.16 -6.93 -1.18
N ILE A 93 -2.73 -6.46 -0.07
CA ILE A 93 -3.59 -7.26 0.82
C ILE A 93 -4.89 -7.65 0.11
N ASP A 94 -5.52 -6.71 -0.59
CA ASP A 94 -6.76 -6.97 -1.33
C ASP A 94 -6.53 -7.96 -2.47
N TRP A 95 -5.38 -7.86 -3.16
CA TRP A 95 -5.03 -8.81 -4.20
C TRP A 95 -4.73 -10.21 -3.63
N ALA A 96 -4.06 -10.30 -2.49
CA ALA A 96 -3.85 -11.58 -1.79
C ALA A 96 -5.17 -12.28 -1.46
N ARG A 97 -6.14 -11.53 -0.91
CA ARG A 97 -7.50 -12.05 -0.63
C ARG A 97 -8.21 -12.49 -1.90
N ALA A 98 -8.08 -11.74 -2.99
CA ALA A 98 -8.69 -12.10 -4.26
C ALA A 98 -8.08 -13.38 -4.85
N LEU A 99 -6.76 -13.56 -4.78
CA LEU A 99 -6.09 -14.78 -5.22
C LEU A 99 -6.54 -16.01 -4.42
N MET A 100 -6.71 -15.86 -3.10
CA MET A 100 -7.30 -16.92 -2.27
C MET A 100 -8.72 -17.27 -2.71
N LEU A 101 -9.58 -16.27 -2.91
CA LEU A 101 -10.97 -16.48 -3.33
C LEU A 101 -11.08 -17.12 -4.72
N LEU A 102 -10.12 -16.84 -5.60
CA LEU A 102 -10.02 -17.44 -6.92
C LEU A 102 -9.44 -18.86 -6.91
N GLY A 103 -8.89 -19.31 -5.78
CA GLY A 103 -8.16 -20.58 -5.69
C GLY A 103 -6.96 -20.59 -6.64
N ALA A 104 -6.23 -19.47 -6.73
CA ALA A 104 -5.12 -19.35 -7.64
C ALA A 104 -3.89 -20.12 -7.12
N ASP A 105 -3.45 -21.12 -7.89
CA ASP A 105 -2.25 -21.93 -7.60
C ASP A 105 -0.98 -21.37 -8.26
N GLU A 106 -1.11 -20.35 -9.13
CA GLU A 106 -0.02 -19.64 -9.80
C GLU A 106 -0.44 -18.19 -10.11
N ILE A 107 0.53 -17.27 -10.19
CA ILE A 107 0.31 -15.91 -10.73
C ILE A 107 0.94 -15.84 -12.13
N ASP A 108 0.15 -16.21 -13.14
CA ASP A 108 0.51 -16.08 -14.54
C ASP A 108 -0.06 -14.80 -15.17
N GLU A 109 0.16 -14.60 -16.46
CA GLU A 109 -0.37 -13.45 -17.19
C GLU A 109 -1.90 -13.40 -17.18
N SER A 110 -2.58 -14.55 -17.27
CA SER A 110 -4.04 -14.60 -17.29
C SER A 110 -4.63 -14.17 -15.95
N VAL A 111 -4.08 -14.68 -14.85
CA VAL A 111 -4.45 -14.28 -13.49
C VAL A 111 -4.19 -12.80 -13.29
N LEU A 112 -3.01 -12.30 -13.70
CA LEU A 112 -2.70 -10.88 -13.62
C LEU A 112 -3.72 -10.05 -14.39
N GLN A 113 -3.98 -10.34 -15.67
CA GLN A 113 -4.94 -9.58 -16.48
C GLN A 113 -6.35 -9.56 -15.88
N ARG A 114 -6.82 -10.70 -15.34
CA ARG A 114 -8.14 -10.83 -14.71
C ARG A 114 -8.25 -10.09 -13.38
N THR A 115 -7.14 -9.85 -12.69
CA THR A 115 -7.12 -9.26 -11.34
C THR A 115 -6.44 -7.90 -11.27
N MET A 116 -5.93 -7.38 -12.40
CA MET A 116 -5.11 -6.16 -12.46
C MET A 116 -5.82 -4.91 -11.92
N SER A 117 -7.14 -4.81 -12.07
CA SER A 117 -7.95 -3.69 -11.56
C SER A 117 -7.98 -3.60 -10.02
N ILE A 118 -7.58 -4.68 -9.33
CA ILE A 118 -7.43 -4.70 -7.88
C ILE A 118 -6.22 -3.88 -7.47
N ILE A 119 -5.13 -3.96 -8.24
CA ILE A 119 -3.86 -3.30 -7.93
C ILE A 119 -3.65 -1.98 -8.68
N VAL A 120 -4.32 -1.77 -9.81
CA VAL A 120 -4.18 -0.57 -10.64
C VAL A 120 -5.55 0.06 -10.84
N LYS A 121 -5.71 1.33 -10.42
CA LYS A 121 -7.01 2.03 -10.42
C LYS A 121 -7.24 2.94 -11.62
N HIS A 122 -6.21 3.21 -12.41
CA HIS A 122 -6.30 4.08 -13.58
C HIS A 122 -6.27 3.26 -14.86
N ARG A 123 -7.27 3.44 -15.72
CA ARG A 123 -7.39 2.66 -16.97
C ARG A 123 -6.16 2.80 -17.88
N ALA A 124 -5.60 4.00 -18.00
CA ALA A 124 -4.40 4.24 -18.82
C ALA A 124 -3.18 3.48 -18.29
N ASP A 125 -3.13 3.21 -16.99
CA ASP A 125 -2.02 2.49 -16.34
C ASP A 125 -2.15 0.97 -16.51
N LEU A 126 -3.36 0.45 -16.80
CA LEU A 126 -3.61 -0.97 -17.02
C LEU A 126 -2.83 -1.49 -18.23
N ASP A 127 -2.79 -0.74 -19.33
CA ASP A 127 -2.11 -1.14 -20.55
C ASP A 127 -0.58 -1.22 -20.33
N VAL A 128 -0.02 -0.24 -19.60
CA VAL A 128 1.41 -0.19 -19.24
C VAL A 128 1.79 -1.41 -18.38
N VAL A 129 0.94 -1.76 -17.42
CA VAL A 129 1.18 -2.90 -16.52
C VAL A 129 1.05 -4.22 -17.26
N ALA A 130 0.03 -4.39 -18.09
CA ALA A 130 -0.15 -5.60 -18.89
C ALA A 130 1.06 -5.86 -19.80
N GLU A 131 1.56 -4.83 -20.50
CA GLU A 131 2.70 -4.94 -21.40
C GLU A 131 3.99 -5.30 -20.64
N ARG A 132 4.28 -4.63 -19.51
CA ARG A 132 5.58 -4.75 -18.85
C ARG A 132 5.67 -5.87 -17.82
N ALA A 133 4.61 -6.11 -17.06
CA ALA A 133 4.57 -7.16 -16.06
C ALA A 133 4.18 -8.52 -16.67
N GLY A 134 3.26 -8.55 -17.64
CA GLY A 134 2.84 -9.77 -18.34
C GLY A 134 4.01 -10.48 -19.05
N VAL A 135 4.83 -9.72 -19.78
CA VAL A 135 6.01 -10.25 -20.51
C VAL A 135 7.04 -10.89 -19.57
N LYS A 136 7.23 -10.35 -18.37
CA LYS A 136 8.17 -10.93 -17.39
C LYS A 136 7.62 -12.21 -16.75
N LEU A 137 6.31 -12.30 -16.52
CA LEU A 137 5.67 -13.53 -16.04
C LEU A 137 5.76 -14.65 -17.09
N GLN A 138 5.58 -14.33 -18.39
CA GLN A 138 5.79 -15.30 -19.47
C GLN A 138 7.24 -15.82 -19.55
N ARG A 139 8.24 -14.94 -19.38
CA ARG A 139 9.67 -15.32 -19.44
C ARG A 139 10.12 -16.16 -18.25
N GLY A 140 9.57 -15.93 -17.06
CA GLY A 140 9.88 -16.73 -15.86
C GLY A 140 9.46 -18.20 -16.00
N ARG A 141 8.41 -18.47 -16.79
CA ARG A 141 7.90 -19.81 -17.07
C ARG A 141 8.72 -20.59 -18.12
N LEU A 142 9.56 -19.91 -18.90
CA LEU A 142 10.45 -20.53 -19.89
C LEU A 142 11.85 -20.85 -19.34
N ALA A 143 12.17 -20.41 -18.12
CA ALA A 143 13.49 -20.52 -17.50
C ALA A 143 13.55 -21.51 -16.32
N GLY A 144 12.45 -22.17 -15.97
CA GLY A 144 12.34 -23.26 -14.99
C GLY A 144 11.86 -24.54 -15.65
#